data_AF-A0A6A6V6G1-F1
#
_entry.id   AF-A0A6A6V6G1-F1
#
_cell.length_a   1.000
_cell.length_b   1.000
_cell.length_c   1.000
_cell.angle_alpha   90.00
_cell.angle_beta   90.00
_cell.angle_gamma   90.00
#
_symmetry.space_group_name_H-M   'P 1'
#
loop_
_entity.id
_entity.type
_entity.pdbx_description
1 polymer ?
#
loop_
_entity_poly.entity_id
_entity_poly.type
_entity_poly.pdbx_seq_one_letter_code
_entity_poly.pdbx_strand_id
1 'polypeptide(L)'
;MADKLRAQQQLEALQSRFIGTGNADTTRFEWTSNIARDSIASYIGHPPMLQYMSIGLGQPKEKTRVQLIDRMIQPVGPPPPVCWVR
;
A
#
# COMPACT_ATOMS: atom_id res chain seq x y z
N MET A 1 7.83 -33.85 -1.08
CA MET A 1 8.31 -32.69 -0.29
C MET A 1 9.03 -31.65 -1.16
N ALA A 2 9.77 -32.07 -2.19
CA ALA A 2 10.46 -31.15 -3.11
C ALA A 2 9.52 -30.14 -3.80
N ASP A 3 8.31 -30.53 -4.19
CA ASP A 3 7.38 -29.63 -4.90
C ASP A 3 6.82 -28.52 -4.00
N LYS A 4 6.63 -28.80 -2.70
CA LYS A 4 6.21 -27.78 -1.72
C LYS A 4 7.30 -26.72 -1.52
N LEU A 5 8.56 -27.14 -1.44
CA LEU A 5 9.71 -26.22 -1.34
C LEU A 5 9.89 -25.38 -2.62
N ARG A 6 9.72 -25.98 -3.80
CA ARG A 6 9.76 -25.24 -5.07
C ARG A 6 8.64 -24.20 -5.15
N ALA A 7 7.43 -24.55 -4.72
CA ALA A 7 6.31 -23.62 -4.68
C ALA A 7 6.56 -22.44 -3.72
N GLN A 8 7.18 -22.69 -2.56
CA GLN A 8 7.56 -21.63 -1.62
C GLN A 8 8.60 -20.68 -2.21
N GLN A 9 9.65 -21.21 -2.84
CA GLN A 9 10.66 -20.39 -3.51
C GLN A 9 10.08 -19.54 -4.64
N GLN A 10 9.14 -20.10 -5.41
CA GLN A 10 8.43 -19.35 -6.45
C GLN A 10 7.57 -18.23 -5.86
N LEU A 11 6.89 -18.51 -4.74
CA LEU A 11 6.07 -17.52 -4.05
C LEU A 11 6.92 -16.36 -3.50
N GLU A 12 8.05 -16.65 -2.85
CA GLU A 12 8.99 -15.62 -2.38
C GLU A 12 9.55 -14.79 -3.54
N ALA A 13 9.90 -15.44 -4.66
CA ALA A 13 10.35 -14.76 -5.86
C ALA A 13 9.26 -13.82 -6.42
N LEU A 14 8.00 -14.24 -6.44
CA LEU A 14 6.87 -13.39 -6.86
C LEU A 14 6.62 -12.25 -5.88
N GLN A 15 6.76 -12.49 -4.58
CA GLN A 15 6.59 -11.47 -3.53
C GLN A 15 7.65 -10.36 -3.63
N SER A 16 8.88 -10.71 -4.00
CA SER A 16 9.93 -9.72 -4.24
C SER A 16 9.67 -8.82 -5.45
N ARG A 17 8.92 -9.31 -6.44
CA ARG A 17 8.59 -8.59 -7.67
C ARG A 17 7.32 -7.75 -7.54
N PHE A 18 6.31 -8.32 -6.92
CA PHE A 18 4.98 -7.72 -6.79
C PHE A 18 4.74 -7.30 -5.35
N ILE A 19 5.07 -6.04 -5.06
CA ILE A 19 4.86 -5.42 -3.76
C ILE A 19 3.36 -5.45 -3.43
N GLY A 20 3.03 -5.81 -2.18
CA GLY A 20 1.63 -5.91 -1.72
C GLY A 20 1.03 -7.31 -1.80
N THR A 21 1.75 -8.29 -2.34
CA THR A 21 1.32 -9.71 -2.31
C THR A 21 1.39 -10.27 -0.90
N GLY A 22 0.25 -10.77 -0.41
CA GLY A 22 0.13 -11.31 0.94
C GLY A 22 0.48 -12.79 1.08
N ASN A 23 0.64 -13.23 2.32
CA ASN A 23 0.70 -14.63 2.75
C ASN A 23 -0.33 -14.87 3.87
N ALA A 24 -0.47 -16.12 4.33
CA ALA A 24 -1.44 -16.48 5.37
C ALA A 24 -1.22 -15.75 6.72
N ASP A 25 0.00 -15.28 6.97
CA ASP A 25 0.39 -14.59 8.21
C ASP A 25 0.34 -13.05 8.07
N THR A 26 -0.22 -12.52 6.96
CA THR A 26 -0.33 -11.07 6.78
C THR A 26 -1.23 -10.44 7.84
N THR A 27 -0.69 -9.42 8.50
CA THR A 27 -1.44 -8.68 9.50
C THR A 27 -2.46 -7.75 8.85
N ARG A 28 -3.55 -7.47 9.57
CA ARG A 28 -4.53 -6.45 9.14
C ARG A 28 -3.87 -5.10 8.85
N PHE A 29 -2.84 -4.75 9.63
CA PHE A 29 -2.09 -3.51 9.47
C PHE A 29 -1.32 -3.47 8.14
N GLU A 30 -0.60 -4.53 7.78
CA GLU A 30 0.14 -4.61 6.51
C GLU A 30 -0.81 -4.55 5.32
N TRP A 31 -1.91 -5.30 5.37
CA TRP A 31 -2.93 -5.32 4.32
C TRP A 31 -3.56 -3.94 4.09
N THR A 32 -4.03 -3.30 5.17
CA THR A 32 -4.65 -1.96 5.09
C THR A 32 -3.66 -0.87 4.67
N SER A 33 -2.40 -0.97 5.10
CA SER A 33 -1.32 -0.08 4.65
C SER A 33 -1.10 -0.16 3.15
N ASN A 34 -1.07 -1.38 2.59
CA ASN A 34 -0.88 -1.60 1.15
C ASN A 34 -2.06 -1.05 0.35
N ILE A 35 -3.31 -1.34 0.76
CA ILE A 35 -4.51 -0.78 0.12
C ILE A 35 -4.48 0.75 0.09
N ALA A 36 -4.10 1.38 1.20
CA ALA A 36 -4.08 2.83 1.28
C ALA A 36 -3.00 3.43 0.35
N ARG A 37 -1.82 2.80 0.25
CA ARG A 37 -0.78 3.21 -0.71
C ARG A 37 -1.24 3.04 -2.15
N ASP A 38 -1.90 1.94 -2.49
CA ASP A 38 -2.42 1.67 -3.85
C ASP A 38 -3.51 2.67 -4.25
N SER A 39 -4.37 3.03 -3.30
CA SER A 39 -5.41 4.06 -3.48
C SER A 39 -4.78 5.41 -3.79
N ILE A 40 -3.79 5.83 -2.99
CA ILE A 40 -3.07 7.09 -3.18
C ILE A 40 -2.30 7.10 -4.50
N ALA A 41 -1.62 6.01 -4.85
CA ALA A 41 -0.92 5.86 -6.12
C ALA A 41 -1.87 6.01 -7.31
N SER A 42 -3.07 5.44 -7.21
CA SER A 42 -4.12 5.58 -8.23
C SER A 42 -4.61 7.02 -8.36
N TYR A 43 -4.75 7.76 -7.25
CA TYR A 43 -5.16 9.17 -7.28
C TYR A 43 -4.12 10.07 -7.96
N ILE A 44 -2.83 9.79 -7.76
CA ILE A 44 -1.74 10.54 -8.37
C ILE A 44 -1.56 10.15 -9.85
N GLY A 45 -1.69 8.85 -10.17
CA GLY A 45 -1.46 8.30 -11.50
C GLY A 45 -2.53 8.66 -12.53
N HIS A 46 -3.76 8.95 -12.09
CA HIS A 46 -4.85 9.35 -12.98
C HIS A 46 -5.06 10.88 -12.94
N PRO A 47 -4.71 11.62 -14.00
CA PRO A 47 -4.91 13.07 -14.08
C PRO A 47 -6.32 13.57 -13.72
N PRO A 48 -7.43 12.91 -14.13
CA PRO A 48 -8.77 13.37 -13.77
C PRO A 48 -9.06 13.22 -12.26
N MET A 49 -8.55 12.16 -11.62
CA MET A 49 -8.72 11.96 -10.18
C MET A 49 -7.94 13.00 -9.37
N LEU A 50 -6.70 13.29 -9.76
CA LEU A 50 -5.91 14.32 -9.12
C LEU A 50 -6.59 15.70 -9.24
N GLN A 51 -7.16 15.99 -10.41
CA GLN A 51 -7.90 17.25 -10.64
C GLN A 51 -9.17 17.32 -9.78
N TYR A 52 -9.93 16.23 -9.69
CA TYR A 52 -11.11 16.16 -8.83
C TYR A 52 -10.77 16.46 -7.36
N MET A 53 -9.70 15.84 -6.83
CA MET A 53 -9.25 16.10 -5.45
C MET A 53 -8.73 17.52 -5.25
N SER A 54 -7.98 18.05 -6.22
CA SER A 54 -7.45 19.42 -6.20
C SER A 54 -8.58 20.47 -6.17
N ILE A 55 -9.65 20.26 -6.93
CA ILE A 55 -10.85 21.11 -6.89
C ILE A 55 -11.55 21.00 -5.53
N GLY A 56 -11.74 19.77 -5.03
CA GLY A 56 -12.39 19.55 -3.73
C GLY A 56 -11.64 20.16 -2.54
N LEU A 57 -10.30 20.20 -2.60
CA LEU A 57 -9.45 20.80 -1.57
C LEU A 57 -9.18 22.30 -1.77
N GLY A 58 -9.53 22.86 -2.94
CA GLY A 58 -9.23 24.25 -3.29
C GLY A 58 -7.73 24.56 -3.36
N GLN A 59 -6.91 23.57 -3.73
CA GLN A 59 -5.44 23.69 -3.77
C GLN A 59 -4.91 23.42 -5.17
N PRO A 60 -3.72 23.96 -5.53
CA PRO A 60 -3.11 23.63 -6.82
C PRO A 60 -2.80 22.12 -6.89
N LYS A 61 -2.79 21.59 -8.13
CA LYS A 61 -2.61 20.16 -8.40
C LYS A 61 -1.30 19.63 -7.83
N GLU A 62 -0.24 20.42 -7.94
CA GLU A 62 1.11 20.07 -7.49
C GLU A 62 1.18 19.97 -5.97
N LYS A 63 0.54 20.90 -5.24
CA LYS A 63 0.48 20.86 -3.77
C LYS A 63 -0.33 19.66 -3.29
N THR A 64 -1.44 19.38 -3.95
CA THR A 64 -2.27 18.19 -3.66
C THR A 64 -1.48 16.90 -3.90
N ARG A 65 -0.71 16.84 -4.98
CA ARG A 65 0.16 15.70 -5.30
C ARG A 65 1.22 15.47 -4.23
N VAL A 66 1.92 16.53 -3.79
CA VAL A 66 2.93 16.42 -2.73
C VAL A 66 2.31 15.93 -1.44
N GLN A 67 1.15 16.47 -1.03
CA GLN A 67 0.45 16.00 0.17
C GLN A 67 0.04 14.54 0.10
N LEU A 68 -0.41 14.08 -1.08
CA LEU A 68 -0.75 12.68 -1.29
C LEU A 68 0.50 11.79 -1.17
N ILE A 69 1.64 12.20 -1.74
CA ILE A 69 2.92 11.48 -1.62
C ILE A 69 3.37 11.42 -0.14
N ASP A 70 3.31 12.52 0.59
CA ASP A 70 3.71 12.58 2.00
C ASP A 70 2.85 11.63 2.87
N ARG A 71 1.56 11.50 2.54
CA ARG A 71 0.65 10.55 3.21
C ARG A 71 0.99 9.08 2.96
N MET A 72 1.79 8.74 1.94
CA MET A 72 2.16 7.34 1.66
C MET A 72 3.14 6.74 2.67
N ILE A 73 3.87 7.59 3.41
CA ILE A 73 4.85 7.15 4.42
C ILE A 73 4.15 6.32 5.50
N GLN A 74 3.02 6.84 6.01
CA GLN A 74 2.27 6.22 7.10
C GLN A 74 0.76 6.47 6.96
N PRO A 75 0.08 5.80 6.02
CA PRO A 75 -1.30 6.13 5.69
C PRO A 75 -2.32 5.70 6.76
N VAL A 76 -1.98 4.68 7.57
CA VAL A 76 -2.88 4.08 8.58
C VAL A 76 -2.37 4.25 10.02
N GLY A 77 -1.40 5.15 10.23
CA GLY A 77 -0.81 5.40 11.54
C GLY A 77 0.27 4.38 11.97
N PRO A 78 0.71 4.43 13.23
CA PRO A 78 1.74 3.52 13.76
C PRO A 78 1.26 2.07 13.79
N PRO A 79 2.17 1.11 13.55
CA PRO A 79 1.84 -0.30 13.70
C PRO A 79 1.33 -0.54 15.13
N PRO A 80 0.35 -1.44 15.31
CA PRO A 80 -0.10 -1.81 16.63
C PRO A 80 1.09 -2.33 17.46
N PRO A 81 1.14 -2.04 18.77
CA PRO A 81 2.13 -2.68 19.63
C PRO A 81 1.98 -4.19 19.50
N VAL A 82 3.10 -4.92 19.49
CA VAL A 82 3.13 -6.39 19.47
C VAL A 82 2.37 -6.93 20.69
N CYS A 83 1.07 -7.15 20.53
CA CYS A 83 0.25 -7.83 21.51
C CYS A 83 0.40 -9.33 21.24
N TRP A 84 0.95 -10.06 22.20
CA TRP A 84 1.17 -11.52 22.15
C TRP A 84 -0.14 -12.32 22.22
N VAL A 85 -1.14 -11.98 21.41
CA VAL A 85 -2.39 -12.75 21.35
C VAL A 85 -2.65 -13.10 19.89
N ARG A 86 -2.24 -14.32 19.57
CA ARG A 86 -2.56 -15.04 18.34
C ARG A 86 -3.99 -15.57 18.39
#